data_AF-A0A7M7T9I7-F1
#
_entry.id   AF-A0A7M7T9I7-F1
#
_cell.length_a   1.000
_cell.length_b   1.000
_cell.length_c   1.000
_cell.angle_alpha   90.00
_cell.angle_beta   90.00
_cell.angle_gamma   90.00
#
_symmetry.space_group_name_H-M   'P 1'
#
loop_
_entity.id
_entity.type
_entity.pdbx_description
1 polymer ?
#
loop_
_entity_poly.entity_id
_entity_poly.type
_entity_poly.pdbx_seq_one_letter_code
_entity_poly.pdbx_strand_id
1 'polypeptide(L)'
;MNIVYVKFKILAMPPNIKTKVWENVEVNGVIFIWYYIENASPYWWLKQEEAITKYQLQYQGCNEFYINCHIQDIPENDADWAHLGIVYGPAMLPTSRFSRLMHHSWDNIIWSKKSDMYQNDTTDESLPEQSKN
;
A
#
# COMPACT_ATOMS: atom_id res chain seq x y z
N MET A 1 28.39 -25.03 -39.16
CA MET A 1 27.71 -24.67 -37.89
C MET A 1 26.24 -25.05 -38.06
N ASN A 2 25.78 -26.14 -37.43
CA ASN A 2 24.40 -26.61 -37.56
C ASN A 2 23.56 -25.98 -36.46
N ILE A 3 22.58 -25.16 -36.84
CA ILE A 3 21.58 -24.64 -35.92
C ILE A 3 20.47 -25.68 -35.78
N VAL A 4 20.32 -26.23 -34.58
CA VAL A 4 19.23 -27.14 -34.22
C VAL A 4 18.08 -26.31 -33.69
N TYR A 5 16.94 -26.35 -34.38
CA TYR A 5 15.71 -25.75 -33.90
C TYR A 5 14.99 -26.72 -32.96
N VAL A 6 14.90 -26.37 -31.68
CA VAL A 6 14.05 -27.08 -30.71
C VAL A 6 12.64 -26.54 -30.84
N LYS A 7 11.71 -27.39 -31.29
CA LYS A 7 10.30 -27.04 -31.46
C LYS A 7 9.61 -27.10 -30.10
N PHE A 8 9.35 -25.95 -29.49
CA PHE A 8 8.57 -25.88 -28.26
C PHE A 8 7.08 -26.15 -28.57
N LYS A 9 6.50 -27.14 -27.90
CA LYS A 9 5.07 -27.43 -27.99
C LYS A 9 4.36 -26.61 -26.91
N ILE A 10 3.70 -25.53 -27.31
CA ILE A 10 2.77 -24.80 -26.43
C ILE A 10 1.61 -25.77 -26.16
N LEU A 11 1.52 -26.29 -24.94
CA LEU A 11 0.39 -27.09 -24.50
C LEU A 11 -0.84 -26.19 -24.43
N ALA A 12 -1.95 -26.63 -25.04
CA ALA A 12 -3.21 -25.90 -25.02
C ALA A 12 -3.70 -25.74 -23.58
N MET A 13 -4.07 -24.52 -23.20
CA MET A 13 -4.62 -24.21 -21.88
C MET A 13 -5.98 -24.92 -21.69
N PRO A 14 -6.18 -25.65 -20.58
CA PRO A 14 -7.49 -26.23 -20.27
C PRO A 14 -8.59 -25.16 -20.25
N PRO A 15 -9.76 -25.41 -20.88
CA PRO A 15 -10.80 -24.39 -21.09
C PRO A 15 -11.46 -23.88 -19.80
N ASN A 16 -11.21 -24.52 -18.65
CA ASN A 16 -11.86 -24.22 -17.38
C ASN A 16 -10.89 -23.74 -16.29
N ILE A 17 -9.73 -23.20 -16.66
CA ILE A 17 -8.85 -22.53 -15.70
C ILE A 17 -9.46 -21.17 -15.37
N LYS A 18 -9.92 -21.01 -14.14
CA LYS A 18 -10.37 -19.73 -13.58
C LYS A 18 -9.66 -19.50 -12.26
N THR A 19 -9.23 -18.26 -12.04
CA THR A 19 -8.71 -17.78 -10.76
C THR A 19 -9.60 -16.65 -10.25
N LYS A 20 -9.51 -16.35 -8.96
CA LYS A 20 -10.21 -15.19 -8.40
C LYS A 20 -9.60 -13.92 -8.98
N VAL A 21 -10.44 -13.08 -9.57
CA VAL A 21 -10.08 -11.74 -10.02
C VAL A 21 -10.76 -10.74 -9.09
N TRP A 22 -10.06 -9.67 -8.78
CA TRP A 22 -10.59 -8.58 -7.96
C TRP A 22 -10.72 -7.32 -8.81
N GLU A 23 -11.87 -6.67 -8.67
CA GLU A 23 -12.08 -5.34 -9.22
C GLU A 23 -11.11 -4.36 -8.55
N ASN A 24 -10.47 -3.51 -9.35
CA ASN A 24 -9.46 -2.57 -8.88
C ASN A 24 -9.59 -1.24 -9.60
N VAL A 25 -9.03 -0.20 -8.98
CA VAL A 25 -8.93 1.14 -9.56
C VAL A 25 -7.60 1.77 -9.17
N GLU A 26 -6.93 2.39 -10.13
CA GLU A 26 -5.73 3.18 -9.91
C GLU A 26 -6.08 4.66 -9.97
N VAL A 27 -5.93 5.36 -8.85
CA VAL A 27 -6.27 6.78 -8.74
C VAL A 27 -5.39 7.46 -7.70
N ASN A 28 -5.05 8.73 -7.93
CA ASN A 28 -4.21 9.53 -7.03
C ASN A 28 -2.84 8.89 -6.70
N GLY A 29 -2.29 8.08 -7.62
CA GLY A 29 -1.01 7.40 -7.43
C GLY A 29 -1.06 6.16 -6.53
N VAL A 30 -2.26 5.64 -6.23
CA VAL A 30 -2.48 4.46 -5.37
C VAL A 30 -3.38 3.46 -6.08
N ILE A 31 -3.10 2.16 -5.88
CA ILE A 31 -3.93 1.05 -6.37
C ILE A 31 -4.89 0.64 -5.26
N PHE A 32 -6.18 0.62 -5.56
CA PHE A 32 -7.23 0.19 -4.66
C PHE A 32 -7.89 -1.08 -5.17
N ILE A 33 -8.21 -2.00 -4.26
CA ILE A 33 -8.91 -3.24 -4.55
C ILE A 33 -10.28 -3.18 -3.88
N TRP A 34 -11.34 -3.50 -4.63
CA TRP A 34 -12.68 -3.60 -4.09
C TRP A 34 -12.89 -4.96 -3.42
N TYR A 35 -13.24 -4.94 -2.14
CA TYR A 35 -13.63 -6.12 -1.40
C TYR A 35 -15.12 -6.06 -1.05
N TYR A 36 -15.85 -7.08 -1.48
CA TYR A 36 -17.22 -7.32 -1.06
C TYR A 36 -17.43 -8.81 -0.84
N ILE A 37 -18.07 -9.20 0.26
CA ILE A 37 -18.18 -10.59 0.69
C ILE A 37 -18.93 -11.46 -0.34
N GLU A 38 -19.92 -10.89 -1.03
CA GLU A 38 -20.70 -11.57 -2.07
C GLU A 38 -20.10 -11.40 -3.47
N ASN A 39 -18.90 -10.80 -3.58
CA ASN A 39 -18.24 -10.44 -4.84
C ASN A 39 -19.10 -9.57 -5.79
N ALA A 40 -19.96 -8.72 -5.23
CA ALA A 40 -20.72 -7.73 -6.00
C ALA A 40 -19.79 -6.64 -6.55
N SER A 41 -20.15 -6.10 -7.71
CA SER A 41 -19.44 -4.98 -8.33
C SER A 41 -19.48 -3.73 -7.43
N PRO A 42 -18.47 -2.85 -7.50
CA PRO A 42 -18.46 -1.60 -6.76
C PRO A 42 -19.67 -0.73 -7.12
N TYR A 43 -20.37 -0.23 -6.10
CA TYR A 43 -21.44 0.78 -6.27
C TYR A 43 -20.93 2.21 -6.04
N TRP A 44 -19.69 2.34 -5.58
CA TRP A 44 -19.03 3.61 -5.28
C TRP A 44 -17.60 3.59 -5.82
N TRP A 45 -17.14 4.74 -6.29
CA TRP A 45 -15.81 4.92 -6.88
C TRP A 45 -15.07 6.07 -6.21
N LEU A 46 -13.77 5.88 -6.06
CA LEU A 46 -12.85 6.90 -5.58
C LEU A 46 -12.80 8.07 -6.56
N LYS A 47 -12.73 9.29 -6.01
CA LYS A 47 -12.60 10.51 -6.81
C LYS A 47 -11.14 10.82 -7.08
N GLN A 48 -10.88 11.25 -8.30
CA GLN A 48 -9.59 11.81 -8.68
C GLN A 48 -9.45 13.21 -8.07
N GLU A 49 -8.33 13.45 -7.40
CA GLU A 49 -8.00 14.76 -6.84
C GLU A 49 -7.22 15.58 -7.87
N GLU A 50 -7.75 16.74 -8.23
CA GLU A 50 -7.15 17.59 -9.26
C GLU A 50 -5.77 18.09 -8.85
N ALA A 51 -5.58 18.44 -7.58
CA ALA A 51 -4.29 18.96 -7.09
C ALA A 51 -3.17 17.90 -7.22
N ILE A 52 -3.50 16.62 -7.00
CA ILE A 52 -2.57 15.50 -7.19
C ILE A 52 -2.31 15.30 -8.68
N THR A 53 -3.37 15.26 -9.49
CA THR A 53 -3.29 15.01 -10.94
C THR A 53 -2.51 16.10 -11.69
N LYS A 54 -2.69 17.36 -11.27
CA LYS A 54 -2.00 18.53 -11.85
C LYS A 54 -0.60 18.74 -11.25
N TYR A 55 -0.10 17.79 -10.45
CA TYR A 55 1.21 17.87 -9.78
C TYR A 55 1.40 19.15 -8.96
N GLN A 56 0.33 19.64 -8.34
CA GLN A 56 0.35 20.84 -7.49
C GLN A 56 0.76 20.50 -6.05
N LEU A 57 0.74 19.23 -5.69
CA LEU A 57 1.19 18.72 -4.40
C LEU A 57 2.52 17.98 -4.57
N GLN A 58 3.45 18.23 -3.65
CA GLN A 58 4.72 17.52 -3.58
C GLN A 58 4.54 16.25 -2.74
N TYR A 59 4.90 15.09 -3.29
CA TYR A 59 4.95 13.85 -2.54
C TYR A 59 6.10 13.90 -1.52
N GLN A 60 5.76 13.77 -0.23
CA GLN A 60 6.73 13.82 0.87
C GLN A 60 7.22 12.43 1.30
N GLY A 61 6.41 11.39 1.12
CA GLY A 61 6.73 10.03 1.52
C GLY A 61 5.50 9.21 1.93
N CYS A 62 5.70 7.93 2.23
CA CYS A 62 4.68 7.00 2.74
C CYS A 62 5.25 6.22 3.92
N ASN A 63 4.45 6.06 4.98
CA ASN A 63 4.78 5.23 6.14
C ASN A 63 3.84 4.03 6.17
N GLU A 64 4.39 2.83 6.29
CA GLU A 64 3.63 1.56 6.36
C GLU A 64 4.01 0.83 7.65
N PHE A 65 3.02 0.35 8.40
CA PHE A 65 3.21 -0.32 9.68
C PHE A 65 2.42 -1.63 9.74
N TYR A 66 3.04 -2.66 10.29
CA TYR A 66 2.34 -3.88 10.71
C TYR A 66 1.94 -3.74 12.18
N ILE A 67 0.65 -3.86 12.45
CA ILE A 67 0.09 -3.71 13.79
C ILE A 67 -0.78 -4.92 14.12
N ASN A 68 -0.77 -5.33 15.39
CA ASN A 68 -1.52 -6.49 15.87
C ASN A 68 -2.75 -6.03 16.65
N CYS A 69 -3.74 -5.49 15.94
CA CYS A 69 -5.02 -5.05 16.51
C CYS A 69 -6.17 -5.34 15.52
N HIS A 70 -7.41 -5.18 15.97
CA HIS A 70 -8.56 -5.30 15.08
C HIS A 70 -8.65 -4.04 14.20
N ILE A 71 -9.06 -4.20 12.93
CA ILE A 71 -9.10 -3.06 11.98
C ILE A 71 -10.04 -1.92 12.43
N GLN A 72 -11.02 -2.22 13.29
CA GLN A 72 -11.92 -1.21 13.86
C GLN A 72 -11.27 -0.36 14.96
N ASP A 73 -10.17 -0.82 15.57
CA ASP A 73 -9.51 -0.11 16.67
C ASP A 73 -8.85 1.20 16.17
N ILE A 74 -8.44 1.26 14.90
CA ILE A 74 -7.79 2.44 14.31
C ILE A 74 -8.79 3.61 14.14
N PRO A 75 -9.96 3.44 13.49
CA PRO A 75 -10.92 4.53 13.32
C PRO A 75 -11.58 5.02 14.62
N GLU A 76 -11.45 4.31 15.75
CA GLU A 76 -11.89 4.84 17.05
C GLU A 76 -11.16 6.15 17.42
N ASN A 77 -9.92 6.33 16.95
CA ASN A 77 -9.16 7.56 17.13
C ASN A 77 -9.87 8.78 16.52
N ASP A 78 -10.58 8.63 15.40
CA ASP A 78 -11.23 9.75 14.72
C ASP A 78 -12.37 10.35 15.57
N ALA A 79 -13.00 9.53 16.42
CA ALA A 79 -14.08 9.97 17.31
C ALA A 79 -13.59 10.52 18.66
N ASP A 80 -12.37 10.16 19.09
CA ASP A 80 -11.80 10.62 20.36
C ASP A 80 -11.01 11.93 20.20
N TRP A 81 -11.68 13.08 20.31
CA TRP A 81 -10.98 14.37 20.32
C TRP A 81 -10.04 14.59 21.52
N ALA A 82 -10.21 13.86 22.63
CA ALA A 82 -9.52 14.14 23.88
C ALA A 82 -8.07 13.63 23.85
N HIS A 83 -7.81 12.51 23.16
CA HIS A 83 -6.46 12.01 22.98
C HIS A 83 -5.57 12.99 22.21
N LEU A 84 -6.14 13.92 21.43
CA LEU A 84 -5.36 14.86 20.63
C LEU A 84 -4.43 15.73 21.48
N GLY A 85 -4.91 16.22 22.62
CA GLY A 85 -4.09 17.05 23.52
C GLY A 85 -2.99 16.28 24.25
N ILE A 86 -3.16 14.97 24.38
CA ILE A 86 -2.20 14.08 25.06
C ILE A 86 -1.13 13.61 24.07
N VAL A 87 -1.54 13.20 22.87
CA VAL A 87 -0.65 12.62 21.84
C VAL A 87 0.07 13.70 21.05
N TYR A 88 -0.60 14.79 20.69
CA TYR A 88 -0.05 15.85 19.83
C TYR A 88 0.43 17.08 20.61
N GLY A 89 0.32 17.06 21.95
CA GLY A 89 0.67 18.21 22.80
C GLY A 89 -0.35 19.35 22.72
N PRO A 90 -0.02 20.57 23.21
CA PRO A 90 -0.96 21.69 23.17
C PRO A 90 -1.38 21.97 21.73
N ALA A 91 -2.69 21.98 21.49
CA ALA A 91 -3.27 22.21 20.18
C ALA A 91 -2.71 23.50 19.57
N MET A 92 -1.75 23.37 18.66
CA MET A 92 -1.34 24.47 17.79
C MET A 92 -2.45 24.65 16.76
N LEU A 93 -3.59 25.18 17.20
CA LEU A 93 -4.63 25.64 16.28
C LEU A 93 -3.97 26.69 15.38
N PRO A 94 -3.88 26.45 14.06
CA PRO A 94 -3.30 27.40 13.14
C PRO A 94 -4.33 28.51 12.96
N THR A 95 -4.45 29.40 13.95
CA THR A 95 -5.09 30.69 13.73
C THR A 95 -4.31 31.33 12.58
N SER A 96 -5.05 31.76 11.55
CA SER A 96 -4.61 32.03 10.17
C SER A 96 -3.37 32.94 9.98
N ARG A 97 -2.84 33.54 11.06
CA ARG A 97 -1.69 34.43 11.05
C ARG A 97 -0.33 33.75 11.24
N PHE A 98 -0.28 32.51 11.74
CA PHE A 98 1.00 31.83 12.04
C PHE A 98 1.23 30.52 11.26
N SER A 99 0.31 30.09 10.40
CA SER A 99 0.45 28.84 9.64
C SER A 99 1.72 28.81 8.77
N ARG A 100 2.13 29.95 8.20
CA ARG A 100 3.38 30.08 7.42
C ARG A 100 4.67 29.90 8.24
N LEU A 101 4.59 30.01 9.56
CA LEU A 101 5.73 29.84 10.47
C LEU A 101 5.79 28.42 11.05
N MET A 102 4.74 27.62 10.85
CA MET A 102 4.70 26.21 11.25
C MET A 102 5.17 25.36 10.07
N HIS A 103 6.44 24.96 10.09
CA HIS A 103 6.94 23.90 9.23
C HIS A 103 6.89 22.59 10.01
N HIS A 104 6.02 21.68 9.59
CA HIS A 104 6.13 20.29 10.04
C HIS A 104 7.25 19.64 9.23
N SER A 105 8.32 19.23 9.91
CA SER A 105 9.42 18.45 9.34
C SER A 105 9.43 17.06 9.95
N TRP A 106 9.68 16.07 9.11
CA TRP A 106 9.88 14.68 9.51
C TRP A 106 11.35 14.48 9.87
N ASP A 107 11.78 15.08 10.98
CA ASP A 107 13.18 15.00 11.43
C ASP A 107 13.45 13.61 12.05
N ASN A 108 14.65 13.06 11.82
CA ASN A 108 15.08 11.72 12.27
C ASN A 108 14.38 10.52 11.61
N ILE A 109 13.85 10.67 10.39
CA ILE A 109 13.31 9.56 9.59
C ILE A 109 14.30 9.19 8.47
N ILE A 110 14.56 7.88 8.34
CA ILE A 110 15.33 7.34 7.21
C ILE A 110 14.33 6.96 6.12
N TRP A 111 14.27 7.77 5.08
CA TRP A 111 13.48 7.45 3.90
C TRP A 111 14.23 6.44 3.03
N SER A 112 13.59 5.32 2.70
CA SER A 112 14.06 4.34 1.73
C SER A 112 13.13 4.31 0.52
N LYS A 113 13.64 3.85 -0.63
CA LYS A 113 12.75 3.56 -1.75
C LYS A 113 12.01 2.27 -1.45
N LYS A 114 10.73 2.21 -1.79
CA LYS A 114 9.90 1.00 -1.63
C LYS A 114 10.52 -0.23 -2.32
N SER A 115 11.29 -0.04 -3.40
CA SER A 115 12.06 -1.10 -4.08
C SER A 115 13.05 -1.82 -3.17
N ASP A 116 13.59 -1.12 -2.17
CA ASP A 116 14.72 -1.59 -1.37
C ASP A 116 14.25 -2.47 -0.20
N MET A 117 12.94 -2.46 0.11
CA MET A 117 12.35 -3.28 1.17
C MET A 117 12.20 -4.75 0.78
N TYR A 118 11.85 -5.04 -0.47
CA TYR A 118 11.62 -6.41 -0.95
C TYR A 118 12.92 -7.21 -1.21
N GLN A 119 14.09 -6.57 -1.15
CA GLN A 119 15.36 -7.27 -1.35
C GLN A 119 15.81 -8.05 -0.09
N ASN A 120 15.31 -7.69 1.09
CA ASN A 120 15.75 -8.27 2.36
C ASN A 120 14.92 -9.51 2.79
N ASP A 121 13.72 -9.69 2.24
CA ASP A 121 12.82 -10.83 2.56
C ASP A 121 13.14 -12.11 1.78
N THR A 122 14.02 -12.06 0.78
CA THR A 122 14.39 -13.23 -0.04
C THR A 122 15.58 -14.04 0.50
N THR A 123 16.03 -13.79 1.74
CA THR A 123 17.15 -14.54 2.32
C THR A 123 16.64 -15.86 2.92
N ASP A 124 16.53 -16.87 2.07
CA ASP A 124 16.57 -18.32 2.33
C ASP A 124 16.06 -18.82 3.71
N GLU A 125 14.74 -18.99 3.86
CA GLU A 125 14.23 -20.14 4.63
C GLU A 125 14.31 -21.40 3.74
N SER A 126 15.52 -21.92 3.59
CA SER A 126 15.73 -23.26 3.05
C SER A 126 15.22 -24.28 4.08
N LEU A 127 14.10 -24.94 3.75
CA LEU A 127 13.58 -26.09 4.49
C LEU A 127 14.67 -27.18 4.59
N PRO A 128 14.94 -27.77 5.76
CA PRO A 128 15.93 -28.82 5.88
C PRO A 128 15.47 -30.06 5.09
N GLU A 129 16.34 -30.54 4.18
CA GLU A 129 16.16 -31.81 3.46
C GLU A 129 15.92 -32.94 4.47
N GLN A 130 14.74 -33.54 4.43
CA GLN A 130 14.49 -34.82 5.09
C GLN A 130 15.30 -35.90 4.37
N SER A 131 16.39 -36.34 5.01
CA SER A 131 17.12 -37.54 4.61
C SER A 131 16.18 -38.75 4.68
N LYS A 132 15.86 -39.34 3.53
CA LYS A 132 15.28 -40.68 3.46
C LYS A 132 16.35 -41.67 3.91
N ASN A 133 16.09 -42.36 5.01
CA ASN A 133 16.57 -43.73 5.27
C ASN A 133 15.36 -44.64 5.32
#